data_AF-A0A2H5YCM5-F1
#
_entry.id   AF-A0A2H5YCM5-F1
#
_cell.length_a   1.000
_cell.length_b   1.000
_cell.length_c   1.000
_cell.angle_alpha   90.00
_cell.angle_beta   90.00
_cell.angle_gamma   90.00
#
_symmetry.space_group_name_H-M   'P 1'
#
loop_
_entity.id
_entity.type
_entity.pdbx_description
1 polymer ?
#
loop_
_entity_poly.entity_id
_entity_poly.type
_entity_poly.pdbx_seq_one_letter_code
_entity_poly.pdbx_strand_id
1 'polypeptide(L)'
;MAQRRWPRVEYKEEGMREGMQIEDMNIPVEDKVALINALAETGLKTIVIGSFVSPRYTPQMARIEEIVSRIKPPPPGVKFTALVAPGRYQEQARKYSPPLTLEREVPATGCHMCDVFVRRNWNRTQEDEINQWPQIVARAQEAGAKQAGIGINAAWGSNFVGEFTQEQRMAMLERQYRLWEQAGIPVTHVFLGDPMSWNRPDVVEAQIWAIKEKWPSITHFNLHLHNARGMALTSAFAALRVLDPEKDTLSIDGTIGAIGGCPYCGNGRATGQMATEDVMHMLQDMGIDMGVDLDKLIECVWMLEEVTGRPAMGHVSKAGPRPSKDRLYDPNAPFIETFEQAKHFLKGPKVYEGGINPWREPIRSPMRPDTMR
;
A
#
# COMPACT_ATOMS: atom_id res chain seq x y z
N MET A 1 14.86 -8.80 -26.47
CA MET A 1 13.91 -8.87 -25.34
C MET A 1 12.81 -7.87 -25.65
N ALA A 2 11.53 -8.22 -25.48
CA ALA A 2 10.45 -7.26 -25.74
C ALA A 2 10.60 -6.06 -24.80
N GLN A 3 10.51 -4.84 -25.34
CA GLN A 3 10.58 -3.61 -24.55
C GLN A 3 9.42 -3.59 -23.55
N ARG A 4 9.71 -3.39 -22.26
CA ARG A 4 8.68 -3.28 -21.23
C ARG A 4 7.85 -2.02 -21.50
N ARG A 5 6.53 -2.12 -21.38
CA ARG A 5 5.63 -0.96 -21.52
C ARG A 5 5.60 -0.08 -20.26
N TRP A 6 5.87 -0.67 -19.10
CA TRP A 6 5.72 -0.07 -17.78
C TRP A 6 6.99 -0.27 -16.95
N PRO A 7 7.29 0.62 -15.98
CA PRO A 7 8.41 0.43 -15.04
C PRO A 7 8.24 -0.85 -14.24
N ARG A 8 9.31 -1.30 -13.57
CA ARG A 8 9.19 -2.36 -12.57
C ARG A 8 8.28 -1.87 -11.45
N VAL A 9 7.29 -2.66 -11.06
CA VAL A 9 6.43 -2.36 -9.92
C VAL A 9 6.80 -3.27 -8.76
N GLU A 10 6.88 -2.69 -7.58
CA GLU A 10 6.94 -3.39 -6.32
C GLU A 10 5.75 -2.97 -5.48
N TYR A 11 5.18 -3.91 -4.72
CA TYR A 11 4.02 -3.64 -3.90
C TYR A 11 4.25 -4.10 -2.47
N LYS A 12 3.86 -3.27 -1.51
CA LYS A 12 3.94 -3.55 -0.09
C LYS A 12 2.54 -3.49 0.51
N GLU A 13 2.07 -4.63 0.99
CA GLU A 13 0.80 -4.75 1.71
C GLU A 13 1.02 -4.35 3.18
N GLU A 14 0.37 -3.27 3.61
CA GLU A 14 0.51 -2.65 4.93
C GLU A 14 -0.72 -2.86 5.82
N GLY A 15 -1.76 -3.56 5.36
CA GLY A 15 -3.04 -3.70 6.05
C GLY A 15 -2.92 -4.30 7.45
N MET A 16 -2.02 -5.25 7.67
CA MET A 16 -1.83 -5.86 9.00
C MET A 16 -1.02 -4.98 9.97
N ARG A 17 -0.32 -3.96 9.47
CA ARG A 17 0.41 -2.97 10.26
C ARG A 17 -0.34 -1.66 10.32
N GLU A 18 -0.37 -0.92 9.22
CA GLU A 18 -0.99 0.40 9.13
C GLU A 18 -2.50 0.34 9.23
N GLY A 19 -3.10 -0.64 8.54
CA GLY A 19 -4.53 -0.89 8.57
C GLY A 19 -5.04 -1.17 9.99
N MET A 20 -4.55 -2.27 10.56
CA MET A 20 -4.94 -2.76 11.89
C MET A 20 -4.58 -1.82 13.05
N GLN A 21 -3.62 -0.91 12.87
CA GLN A 21 -3.17 -0.01 13.93
C GLN A 21 -4.26 0.96 14.41
N ILE A 22 -5.25 1.28 13.59
CA ILE A 22 -6.37 2.17 13.97
C ILE A 22 -7.68 1.41 14.27
N GLU A 23 -7.65 0.08 14.16
CA GLU A 23 -8.80 -0.78 14.45
C GLU A 23 -8.95 -1.03 15.96
N ASP A 24 -9.99 -1.78 16.33
CA ASP A 24 -10.21 -2.17 17.72
C ASP A 24 -9.02 -3.00 18.24
N MET A 25 -8.49 -2.62 19.41
CA MET A 25 -7.40 -3.35 20.05
C MET A 25 -7.80 -4.74 20.53
N ASN A 26 -9.10 -5.00 20.69
CA ASN A 26 -9.65 -6.27 21.16
C ASN A 26 -9.83 -7.31 20.03
N ILE A 27 -9.53 -6.96 18.77
CA ILE A 27 -9.53 -7.94 17.68
C ILE A 27 -8.63 -9.12 18.08
N PRO A 28 -9.19 -10.36 18.10
CA PRO A 28 -8.47 -11.53 18.53
C PRO A 28 -7.19 -11.80 17.73
N VAL A 29 -6.19 -12.43 18.37
CA VAL A 29 -4.93 -12.75 17.71
C VAL A 29 -5.13 -13.85 16.66
N GLU A 30 -6.00 -14.82 16.95
CA GLU A 30 -6.38 -15.89 16.02
C GLU A 30 -6.90 -15.34 14.69
N ASP A 31 -7.72 -14.29 14.74
CA ASP A 31 -8.29 -13.65 13.55
C ASP A 31 -7.20 -12.93 12.73
N LYS A 32 -6.30 -12.20 13.41
CA LYS A 32 -5.14 -11.57 12.76
C LYS A 32 -4.22 -12.61 12.12
N VAL A 33 -3.97 -13.73 12.81
CA VAL A 33 -3.15 -14.85 12.32
C VAL A 33 -3.81 -15.52 11.12
N ALA A 34 -5.12 -15.76 11.16
CA ALA A 34 -5.88 -16.32 10.05
C ALA A 34 -5.78 -15.45 8.81
N LEU A 35 -5.98 -14.13 8.98
CA LEU A 35 -5.89 -13.17 7.88
C LEU A 35 -4.47 -13.07 7.29
N ILE A 36 -3.42 -13.03 8.11
CA ILE A 36 -2.02 -13.03 7.62
C ILE A 36 -1.72 -14.29 6.81
N ASN A 37 -2.14 -15.46 7.30
CA ASN A 37 -1.94 -16.72 6.60
C ASN A 37 -2.70 -16.74 5.27
N ALA A 38 -3.93 -16.23 5.22
CA ALA A 38 -4.70 -16.13 3.99
C ALA A 38 -4.05 -15.16 2.99
N LEU A 39 -3.62 -13.98 3.45
CA LEU A 39 -2.89 -12.99 2.66
C LEU A 39 -1.63 -13.58 2.01
N ALA A 40 -0.89 -14.41 2.73
CA ALA A 40 0.33 -15.04 2.21
C ALA A 40 0.07 -15.98 1.02
N GLU A 41 -1.13 -16.57 0.94
CA GLU A 41 -1.54 -17.49 -0.13
C GLU A 41 -2.07 -16.77 -1.38
N THR A 42 -2.20 -15.44 -1.32
CA THR A 42 -2.64 -14.61 -2.47
C THR A 42 -1.54 -14.40 -3.50
N GLY A 43 -0.27 -14.63 -3.14
CA GLY A 43 0.88 -14.37 -4.03
C GLY A 43 1.51 -12.99 -3.88
N LEU A 44 0.98 -12.12 -3.00
CA LEU A 44 1.62 -10.87 -2.57
C LEU A 44 3.06 -11.13 -2.10
N LYS A 45 4.01 -10.28 -2.52
CA LYS A 45 5.44 -10.52 -2.27
C LYS A 45 5.94 -9.98 -0.94
N THR A 46 5.40 -8.86 -0.47
CA THR A 46 5.81 -8.24 0.79
C THR A 46 4.58 -7.88 1.59
N ILE A 47 4.43 -8.47 2.77
CA ILE A 47 3.31 -8.24 3.68
C ILE A 47 3.89 -7.76 5.02
N VAL A 48 3.51 -6.56 5.45
CA VAL A 48 3.90 -5.99 6.73
C VAL A 48 2.92 -6.47 7.79
N ILE A 49 3.33 -7.45 8.59
CA ILE A 49 2.43 -8.20 9.47
C ILE A 49 2.19 -7.54 10.85
N GLY A 50 2.78 -6.37 11.08
CA GLY A 50 2.58 -5.57 12.28
C GLY A 50 3.80 -4.73 12.63
N SER A 51 3.93 -4.33 13.90
CA SER A 51 5.04 -3.50 14.34
C SER A 51 5.55 -3.81 15.75
N PHE A 52 6.87 -3.73 15.93
CA PHE A 52 7.55 -3.77 17.22
C PHE A 52 7.73 -2.33 17.71
N VAL A 53 6.72 -1.83 18.42
CA VAL A 53 6.63 -0.45 18.92
C VAL A 53 6.12 -0.43 20.37
N SER A 54 6.03 0.76 20.96
CA SER A 54 5.50 0.92 22.31
C SER A 54 3.98 0.65 22.34
N PRO A 55 3.49 -0.35 23.10
CA PRO A 55 2.06 -0.65 23.20
C PRO A 55 1.26 0.48 23.86
N ARG A 56 1.93 1.41 24.57
CA ARG A 56 1.30 2.59 25.16
C ARG A 56 0.65 3.49 24.10
N TYR A 57 1.29 3.63 22.94
CA TYR A 57 0.83 4.50 21.87
C TYR A 57 0.16 3.73 20.73
N THR A 58 0.43 2.43 20.63
CA THR A 58 -0.12 1.55 19.60
C THR A 58 -0.57 0.22 20.20
N PRO A 59 -1.63 0.21 21.04
CA PRO A 59 -2.05 -1.00 21.76
C PRO A 59 -2.47 -2.15 20.82
N GLN A 60 -2.97 -1.84 19.62
CA GLN A 60 -3.36 -2.81 18.58
C GLN A 60 -2.20 -3.71 18.14
N MET A 61 -0.95 -3.23 18.29
CA MET A 61 0.29 -3.91 17.88
C MET A 61 0.99 -4.60 19.06
N ALA A 62 0.44 -4.54 20.28
CA ALA A 62 1.08 -5.03 21.49
C ALA A 62 1.42 -6.53 21.47
N ARG A 63 0.64 -7.33 20.73
CA ARG A 63 0.74 -8.80 20.66
C ARG A 63 1.47 -9.31 19.41
N ILE A 64 2.30 -8.48 18.78
CA ILE A 64 3.04 -8.87 17.56
C ILE A 64 3.88 -10.14 17.74
N GLU A 65 4.53 -10.29 18.90
CA GLU A 65 5.35 -11.46 19.22
C GLU A 65 4.55 -12.77 19.18
N GLU A 66 3.33 -12.73 19.73
CA GLU A 66 2.42 -13.87 19.72
C GLU A 66 1.90 -14.16 18.31
N ILE A 67 1.57 -13.12 17.53
CA ILE A 67 1.15 -13.26 16.14
C ILE A 67 2.24 -13.96 15.34
N VAL A 68 3.48 -13.45 15.39
CA VAL A 68 4.60 -14.01 14.60
C VAL A 68 4.91 -15.45 15.00
N SER A 69 4.69 -15.82 16.26
CA SER A 69 4.89 -17.20 16.75
C SER A 69 3.81 -18.18 16.28
N ARG A 70 2.65 -17.68 15.83
CA ARG A 70 1.47 -18.49 15.48
C ARG A 70 1.16 -18.53 13.98
N ILE A 71 1.73 -17.63 13.18
CA ILE A 71 1.60 -17.65 11.72
C ILE A 71 2.39 -18.81 11.12
N LYS A 72 1.95 -19.27 9.95
CA LYS A 72 2.67 -20.25 9.15
C LYS A 72 3.91 -19.60 8.52
N PRO A 73 4.97 -20.38 8.20
CA PRO A 73 6.04 -19.88 7.36
C PRO A 73 5.49 -19.32 6.03
N PRO A 74 6.00 -18.18 5.53
CA PRO A 74 5.52 -17.62 4.27
C PRO A 74 5.85 -18.56 3.10
N PRO A 75 5.00 -18.63 2.06
CA PRO A 75 5.32 -19.35 0.83
C PRO A 75 6.61 -18.82 0.16
N PRO A 76 7.28 -19.61 -0.70
CA PRO A 76 8.47 -19.16 -1.41
C PRO A 76 8.25 -17.86 -2.20
N GLY A 77 9.12 -16.88 -1.99
CA GLY A 77 9.04 -15.56 -2.63
C GLY A 77 8.12 -14.56 -1.93
N VAL A 78 7.45 -14.96 -0.84
CA VAL A 78 6.69 -14.07 0.04
C VAL A 78 7.56 -13.71 1.26
N LYS A 79 7.55 -12.43 1.62
CA LYS A 79 8.24 -11.91 2.81
C LYS A 79 7.23 -11.38 3.81
N PHE A 80 7.37 -11.81 5.04
CA PHE A 80 6.77 -11.13 6.17
C PHE A 80 7.76 -10.13 6.75
N THR A 81 7.38 -8.86 6.78
CA THR A 81 8.17 -7.80 7.40
C THR A 81 7.39 -7.19 8.56
N ALA A 82 8.05 -6.37 9.36
CA ALA A 82 7.40 -5.62 10.44
C ALA A 82 8.06 -4.24 10.54
N LEU A 83 7.29 -3.23 10.96
CA LEU A 83 7.86 -1.94 11.32
C LEU A 83 8.54 -2.06 12.69
N VAL A 84 9.82 -1.70 12.78
CA VAL A 84 10.61 -1.90 14.00
C VAL A 84 11.13 -0.56 14.49
N ALA A 85 10.67 -0.12 15.66
CA ALA A 85 11.20 1.09 16.27
C ALA A 85 12.69 0.93 16.66
N PRO A 86 13.46 2.02 16.79
CA PRO A 86 14.87 1.95 17.18
C PRO A 86 15.10 1.33 18.58
N GLY A 87 16.34 0.91 18.84
CA GLY A 87 16.78 0.42 20.15
C GLY A 87 16.28 -0.99 20.45
N ARG A 88 15.71 -1.20 21.64
CA ARG A 88 15.34 -2.55 22.15
C ARG A 88 14.42 -3.36 21.22
N TYR A 89 13.61 -2.70 20.41
CA TYR A 89 12.67 -3.38 19.50
C TYR A 89 13.40 -4.07 18.32
N GLN A 90 14.58 -3.58 17.93
CA GLN A 90 15.42 -4.24 16.92
C GLN A 90 15.91 -5.61 17.40
N GLU A 91 16.31 -5.71 18.66
CA GLU A 91 16.71 -6.98 19.28
C GLU A 91 15.53 -7.93 19.43
N GLN A 92 14.34 -7.42 19.75
CA GLN A 92 13.11 -8.21 19.81
C GLN A 92 12.75 -8.79 18.44
N ALA A 93 12.66 -7.95 17.40
CA ALA A 93 12.30 -8.38 16.06
C ALA A 93 13.29 -9.43 15.49
N ARG A 94 14.59 -9.32 15.82
CA ARG A 94 15.61 -10.32 15.45
C ARG A 94 15.34 -11.71 15.99
N LYS A 95 14.71 -11.85 17.16
CA LYS A 95 14.38 -13.17 17.75
C LYS A 95 13.30 -13.90 16.94
N TYR A 96 12.50 -13.16 16.17
CA TYR A 96 11.40 -13.68 15.37
C TYR A 96 11.73 -13.71 13.87
N SER A 97 13.02 -13.65 13.53
CA SER A 97 13.55 -13.78 12.18
C SER A 97 14.38 -15.07 12.09
N PRO A 98 13.89 -16.14 11.43
CA PRO A 98 12.61 -16.30 10.70
C PRO A 98 11.36 -16.47 11.62
N PRO A 99 10.12 -16.30 11.10
CA PRO A 99 9.76 -16.10 9.70
C PRO A 99 9.84 -14.63 9.22
N LEU A 100 10.10 -13.67 10.12
CA LEU A 100 10.29 -12.29 9.70
C LEU A 100 11.53 -12.15 8.82
N THR A 101 11.39 -11.38 7.76
CA THR A 101 12.48 -10.85 6.96
C THR A 101 12.79 -9.45 7.48
N LEU A 102 13.94 -9.29 8.13
CA LEU A 102 14.43 -7.97 8.53
C LEU A 102 15.13 -7.34 7.33
N GLU A 103 14.45 -6.42 6.65
CA GLU A 103 15.03 -5.71 5.52
C GLU A 103 16.06 -4.69 6.01
N ARG A 104 17.23 -4.67 5.35
CA ARG A 104 18.15 -3.53 5.46
C ARG A 104 17.63 -2.46 4.52
N GLU A 105 16.97 -1.46 5.08
CA GLU A 105 16.55 -0.29 4.32
C GLU A 105 17.77 0.47 3.81
N VAL A 106 17.62 1.05 2.61
CA VAL A 106 18.57 2.03 2.09
C VAL A 106 18.61 3.20 3.07
N PRO A 107 19.80 3.62 3.56
CA PRO A 107 19.87 4.72 4.49
C PRO A 107 19.28 5.98 3.83
N ALA A 108 18.35 6.61 4.54
CA ALA A 108 17.61 7.73 3.97
C ALA A 108 17.45 8.87 4.96
N THR A 109 17.52 10.08 4.44
CA THR A 109 17.03 11.27 5.14
C THR A 109 15.56 11.47 4.79
N GLY A 110 14.83 12.12 5.68
CA GLY A 110 13.46 12.52 5.40
C GLY A 110 12.87 13.37 6.50
N CYS A 111 11.79 14.08 6.18
CA CYS A 111 10.99 14.82 7.14
C CYS A 111 9.54 14.91 6.68
N HIS A 112 8.65 15.28 7.60
CA HIS A 112 7.30 15.71 7.25
C HIS A 112 7.34 17.17 6.82
N MET A 113 6.65 17.54 5.74
CA MET A 113 6.52 18.93 5.29
C MET A 113 5.72 19.80 6.28
N CYS A 114 4.88 19.19 7.12
CA CYS A 114 4.01 19.88 8.07
C CYS A 114 4.48 19.72 9.52
N ASP A 115 5.02 20.80 10.10
CA ASP A 115 5.45 20.85 11.52
C ASP A 115 4.31 20.52 12.50
N VAL A 116 3.10 21.06 12.26
CA VAL A 116 1.92 20.77 13.09
C VAL A 116 1.61 19.28 13.12
N PHE A 117 1.67 18.62 11.97
CA PHE A 117 1.38 17.19 11.86
C PHE A 117 2.42 16.35 12.61
N VAL A 118 3.72 16.60 12.42
CA VAL A 118 4.76 15.82 13.10
C VAL A 118 4.74 16.03 14.63
N ARG A 119 4.41 17.23 15.12
CA ARG A 119 4.20 17.45 16.56
C ARG A 119 3.05 16.60 17.11
N ARG A 120 1.95 16.50 16.36
CA ARG A 120 0.79 15.68 16.75
C ARG A 120 1.07 14.18 16.66
N ASN A 121 1.80 13.75 15.63
CA ASN A 121 2.05 12.35 15.31
C ASN A 121 3.23 11.74 16.10
N TRP A 122 4.34 12.46 16.18
CA TRP A 122 5.62 11.98 16.73
C TRP A 122 6.11 12.77 17.96
N ASN A 123 5.40 13.82 18.38
CA ASN A 123 5.80 14.70 19.47
C ASN A 123 7.21 15.30 19.28
N ARG A 124 7.50 15.70 18.04
CA ARG A 124 8.74 16.34 17.61
C ARG A 124 8.44 17.41 16.57
N THR A 125 9.36 18.35 16.39
CA THR A 125 9.26 19.39 15.37
C THR A 125 9.82 18.88 14.03
N GLN A 126 9.46 19.53 12.92
CA GLN A 126 10.11 19.27 11.63
C GLN A 126 11.62 19.50 11.72
N GLU A 127 12.04 20.54 12.45
CA GLU A 127 13.45 20.86 12.65
C GLU A 127 14.19 19.76 13.42
N ASP A 128 13.54 19.07 14.36
CA ASP A 128 14.13 17.91 15.05
C ASP A 128 14.37 16.73 14.10
N GLU A 129 13.51 16.51 13.11
CA GLU A 129 13.72 15.49 12.07
C GLU A 129 14.92 15.87 11.20
N ILE A 130 14.99 17.13 10.78
CA ILE A 130 16.06 17.69 9.95
C ILE A 130 17.41 17.64 10.67
N ASN A 131 17.46 17.98 11.95
CA ASN A 131 18.68 17.98 12.76
C ASN A 131 19.30 16.58 12.93
N GLN A 132 18.53 15.51 12.68
CA GLN A 132 19.06 14.14 12.70
C GLN A 132 19.77 13.74 11.40
N TRP A 133 19.56 14.46 10.29
CA TRP A 133 20.09 14.09 8.99
C TRP A 133 21.62 13.96 8.96
N PRO A 134 22.43 14.89 9.52
CA PRO A 134 23.88 14.75 9.51
C PRO A 134 24.36 13.45 10.19
N GLN A 135 23.72 13.06 11.29
CA GLN A 135 24.06 11.82 12.00
C GLN A 135 23.66 10.57 11.21
N ILE A 136 22.57 10.62 10.45
CA ILE A 136 22.16 9.52 9.56
C ILE A 136 23.20 9.35 8.44
N VAL A 137 23.61 10.45 7.81
CA VAL A 137 24.60 10.46 6.73
C VAL A 137 25.96 9.95 7.23
N ALA A 138 26.44 10.44 8.39
CA ALA A 138 27.70 9.99 8.97
C ALA A 138 27.72 8.48 9.25
N ARG A 139 26.65 7.95 9.86
CA ARG A 139 26.53 6.50 10.11
C ARG A 139 26.50 5.67 8.82
N ALA A 140 25.86 6.19 7.77
CA ALA A 140 25.84 5.53 6.47
C ALA A 140 27.22 5.52 5.80
N GLN A 141 28.00 6.60 5.93
CA GLN A 141 29.39 6.63 5.47
C GLN A 141 30.26 5.63 6.23
N GLU A 142 30.17 5.60 7.57
CA GLU A 142 30.90 4.64 8.41
C GLU A 142 30.55 3.19 8.06
N ALA A 143 29.29 2.92 7.73
CA ALA A 143 28.81 1.62 7.29
C ALA A 143 29.16 1.28 5.82
N GLY A 144 29.81 2.19 5.08
CA GLY A 144 30.22 1.99 3.69
C GLY A 144 29.05 1.92 2.71
N ALA A 145 27.93 2.60 3.01
CA ALA A 145 26.74 2.61 2.17
C ALA A 145 27.05 3.04 0.73
N LYS A 146 26.44 2.35 -0.25
CA LYS A 146 26.66 2.60 -1.68
C LYS A 146 25.53 3.36 -2.36
N GLN A 147 24.43 3.54 -1.64
CA GLN A 147 23.20 4.13 -2.12
C GLN A 147 22.52 4.82 -0.94
N ALA A 148 21.80 5.91 -1.23
CA ALA A 148 21.00 6.63 -0.25
C ALA A 148 19.60 6.96 -0.80
N GLY A 149 18.69 7.25 0.13
CA GLY A 149 17.37 7.77 -0.14
C GLY A 149 17.14 9.16 0.42
N ILE A 150 16.22 9.89 -0.20
CA ILE A 150 15.66 11.14 0.33
C ILE A 150 14.14 11.00 0.39
N GLY A 151 13.47 11.80 1.22
CA GLY A 151 12.02 11.70 1.27
C GLY A 151 11.31 12.82 1.98
N ILE A 152 10.05 12.98 1.62
CA ILE A 152 9.13 13.90 2.30
C ILE A 152 7.80 13.20 2.58
N ASN A 153 7.29 13.42 3.79
CA ASN A 153 5.94 13.03 4.20
C ASN A 153 5.02 14.25 4.25
N ALA A 154 3.70 14.04 4.25
CA ALA A 154 2.74 15.11 4.02
C ALA A 154 3.11 15.90 2.76
N ALA A 155 3.56 15.18 1.72
CA ALA A 155 4.34 15.74 0.64
C ALA A 155 3.58 16.86 -0.08
N TRP A 156 2.33 16.62 -0.45
CA TRP A 156 1.54 17.54 -1.28
C TRP A 156 0.72 18.57 -0.51
N GLY A 157 0.50 18.36 0.79
CA GLY A 157 -0.27 19.29 1.60
C GLY A 157 -0.59 18.76 2.99
N SER A 158 -1.33 19.58 3.73
CA SER A 158 -1.72 19.31 5.10
C SER A 158 -3.12 19.83 5.40
N ASN A 159 -3.90 19.03 6.12
CA ASN A 159 -5.19 19.45 6.67
C ASN A 159 -5.08 20.62 7.66
N PHE A 160 -3.86 20.94 8.14
CA PHE A 160 -3.63 21.99 9.13
C PHE A 160 -3.05 23.28 8.54
N VAL A 161 -2.30 23.22 7.44
CA VAL A 161 -1.58 24.38 6.88
C VAL A 161 -1.77 24.57 5.38
N GLY A 162 -2.60 23.75 4.74
CA GLY A 162 -2.91 23.87 3.31
C GLY A 162 -1.90 23.17 2.41
N GLU A 163 -1.88 23.59 1.15
CA GLU A 163 -1.05 23.00 0.09
C GLU A 163 0.43 23.38 0.23
N PHE A 164 1.33 22.45 -0.12
CA PHE A 164 2.76 22.74 -0.30
C PHE A 164 3.07 22.82 -1.79
N THR A 165 3.70 23.92 -2.22
CA THR A 165 4.03 24.14 -3.64
C THR A 165 5.13 23.18 -4.10
N GLN A 166 5.23 22.95 -5.42
CA GLN A 166 6.31 22.13 -5.98
C GLN A 166 7.70 22.68 -5.64
N GLU A 167 7.87 24.01 -5.62
CA GLU A 167 9.11 24.66 -5.23
C GLU A 167 9.51 24.31 -3.79
N GLN A 168 8.58 24.40 -2.84
CA GLN A 168 8.83 24.06 -1.43
C GLN A 168 9.25 22.59 -1.27
N ARG A 169 8.56 21.68 -1.96
CA ARG A 169 8.86 20.24 -1.93
C ARG A 169 10.24 19.94 -2.52
N MET A 170 10.54 20.51 -3.69
CA MET A 170 11.84 20.34 -4.35
C MET A 170 12.99 20.95 -3.56
N ALA A 171 12.80 22.11 -2.92
CA ALA A 171 13.80 22.72 -2.07
C ALA A 171 14.15 21.84 -0.85
N MET A 172 13.14 21.22 -0.23
CA MET A 172 13.35 20.30 0.89
C MET A 172 14.10 19.02 0.46
N LEU A 173 13.73 18.44 -0.68
CA LEU A 173 14.43 17.30 -1.27
C LEU A 173 15.87 17.66 -1.67
N GLU A 174 16.10 18.86 -2.20
CA GLU A 174 17.43 19.32 -2.59
C GLU A 174 18.36 19.48 -1.38
N ARG A 175 17.85 20.01 -0.26
CA ARG A 175 18.61 20.10 0.99
C ARG A 175 19.10 18.71 1.44
N GLN A 176 18.24 17.69 1.34
CA GLN A 176 18.60 16.31 1.64
C GLN A 176 19.63 15.75 0.65
N TYR A 177 19.39 15.93 -0.65
CA TYR A 177 20.27 15.45 -1.72
C TYR A 177 21.71 15.96 -1.54
N ARG A 178 21.88 17.26 -1.26
CA ARG A 178 23.20 17.88 -1.06
C ARG A 178 23.98 17.27 0.10
N LEU A 179 23.32 16.84 1.17
CA LEU A 179 24.00 16.18 2.29
C LEU A 179 24.61 14.85 1.87
N TRP A 180 23.87 14.04 1.11
CA TRP A 180 24.35 12.77 0.58
C TRP A 180 25.45 12.94 -0.47
N GLU A 181 25.30 13.93 -1.35
CA GLU A 181 26.30 14.29 -2.36
C GLU A 181 27.63 14.70 -1.71
N GLN A 182 27.60 15.56 -0.68
CA GLN A 182 28.79 15.94 0.09
C GLN A 182 29.43 14.74 0.79
N ALA A 183 28.62 13.75 1.17
CA ALA A 183 29.07 12.50 1.77
C ALA A 183 29.69 11.53 0.74
N GLY A 184 29.58 11.82 -0.56
CA GLY A 184 30.01 10.94 -1.65
C GLY A 184 29.14 9.70 -1.83
N ILE A 185 27.89 9.71 -1.33
CA ILE A 185 26.95 8.59 -1.44
C ILE A 185 25.86 8.97 -2.45
N PRO A 186 25.69 8.22 -3.56
CA PRO A 186 24.71 8.57 -4.57
C PRO A 186 23.28 8.35 -4.08
N VAL A 187 22.42 9.35 -4.29
CA VAL A 187 20.98 9.25 -4.04
C VAL A 187 20.33 8.52 -5.21
N THR A 188 19.68 7.40 -4.91
CA THR A 188 19.05 6.51 -5.89
C THR A 188 17.57 6.26 -5.61
N HIS A 189 17.12 6.59 -4.41
CA HIS A 189 15.76 6.35 -3.92
C HIS A 189 15.09 7.66 -3.51
N VAL A 190 13.79 7.76 -3.77
CA VAL A 190 12.95 8.82 -3.22
C VAL A 190 11.68 8.23 -2.61
N PHE A 191 11.31 8.70 -1.42
CA PHE A 191 10.07 8.36 -0.74
C PHE A 191 9.13 9.59 -0.70
N LEU A 192 7.88 9.42 -1.14
CA LEU A 192 6.85 10.46 -1.09
C LEU A 192 5.62 9.92 -0.36
N GLY A 193 5.37 10.43 0.84
CA GLY A 193 4.26 10.03 1.70
C GLY A 193 3.16 11.07 1.81
N ASP A 194 1.91 10.61 1.82
CA ASP A 194 0.71 11.43 1.91
C ASP A 194 -0.30 10.91 2.93
N PRO A 195 -0.01 11.03 4.24
CA PRO A 195 -0.91 10.60 5.30
C PRO A 195 -2.25 11.36 5.35
N MET A 196 -2.38 12.45 4.58
CA MET A 196 -3.54 13.36 4.62
C MET A 196 -4.38 13.36 3.34
N SER A 197 -4.01 12.53 2.35
CA SER A 197 -4.72 12.41 1.07
C SER A 197 -4.84 13.74 0.32
N TRP A 198 -3.73 14.47 0.21
CA TRP A 198 -3.57 15.69 -0.58
C TRP A 198 -3.01 15.44 -1.99
N ASN A 199 -2.61 14.21 -2.29
CA ASN A 199 -2.18 13.83 -3.62
C ASN A 199 -3.26 14.14 -4.67
N ARG A 200 -2.80 14.62 -5.81
CA ARG A 200 -3.59 14.80 -7.03
C ARG A 200 -2.77 14.24 -8.19
N PRO A 201 -3.37 13.53 -9.16
CA PRO A 201 -2.61 12.84 -10.20
C PRO A 201 -1.67 13.75 -10.98
N ASP A 202 -2.13 14.94 -11.36
CA ASP A 202 -1.36 15.96 -12.08
C ASP A 202 -0.16 16.48 -11.28
N VAL A 203 -0.33 16.66 -9.96
CA VAL A 203 0.72 17.16 -9.07
C VAL A 203 1.74 16.07 -8.75
N VAL A 204 1.31 14.81 -8.62
CA VAL A 204 2.19 13.65 -8.44
C VAL A 204 3.03 13.44 -9.70
N GLU A 205 2.42 13.50 -10.88
CA GLU A 205 3.10 13.42 -12.17
C GLU A 205 4.19 14.48 -12.30
N ALA A 206 3.83 15.75 -12.07
CA ALA A 206 4.77 16.88 -12.14
C ALA A 206 5.92 16.75 -11.12
N GLN A 207 5.63 16.25 -9.91
CA GLN A 207 6.63 16.04 -8.87
C GLN A 207 7.65 14.95 -9.26
N ILE A 208 7.19 13.83 -9.81
CA ILE A 208 8.06 12.74 -10.27
C ILE A 208 8.90 13.20 -11.46
N TRP A 209 8.29 13.91 -12.42
CA TRP A 209 9.01 14.46 -13.56
C TRP A 209 10.14 15.41 -13.12
N ALA A 210 9.84 16.35 -12.22
CA ALA A 210 10.82 17.31 -11.71
C ALA A 210 11.98 16.63 -10.96
N ILE A 211 11.69 15.55 -10.20
CA ILE A 211 12.73 14.75 -9.53
C ILE A 211 13.65 14.09 -10.56
N LYS A 212 13.08 13.47 -11.59
CA LYS A 212 13.86 12.78 -12.64
C LYS A 212 14.72 13.74 -13.45
N GLU A 213 14.15 14.88 -13.83
CA GLU A 213 14.86 15.90 -14.60
C GLU A 213 16.04 16.47 -13.81
N LYS A 214 15.84 16.72 -12.52
CA LYS A 214 16.87 17.29 -11.65
C LYS A 214 17.91 16.26 -11.20
N TRP A 215 17.51 15.02 -10.93
CA TRP A 215 18.35 13.97 -10.38
C TRP A 215 18.17 12.62 -11.12
N PRO A 216 18.80 12.45 -12.30
CA PRO A 216 18.67 11.23 -13.10
C PRO A 216 19.19 9.95 -12.42
N SER A 217 19.96 10.07 -11.32
CA SER A 217 20.42 8.92 -10.53
C SER A 217 19.30 8.27 -9.71
N ILE A 218 18.20 9.00 -9.45
CA ILE A 218 17.04 8.49 -8.73
C ILE A 218 16.21 7.62 -9.68
N THR A 219 16.23 6.33 -9.40
CA THR A 219 15.57 5.29 -10.21
C THR A 219 14.55 4.48 -9.42
N HIS A 220 14.50 4.66 -8.09
CA HIS A 220 13.55 3.98 -7.21
C HIS A 220 12.63 5.01 -6.57
N PHE A 221 11.34 4.93 -6.88
CA PHE A 221 10.31 5.84 -6.41
C PHE A 221 9.35 5.05 -5.51
N ASN A 222 9.25 5.41 -4.23
CA ASN A 222 8.25 4.84 -3.34
C ASN A 222 7.13 5.86 -3.10
N LEU A 223 5.89 5.45 -3.39
CA LEU A 223 4.69 6.22 -3.18
C LEU A 223 3.83 5.58 -2.09
N HIS A 224 3.63 6.35 -1.02
CA HIS A 224 2.80 5.99 0.11
C HIS A 224 1.57 6.91 0.14
N LEU A 225 0.52 6.51 -0.58
CA LEU A 225 -0.61 7.37 -0.92
C LEU A 225 -1.88 6.98 -0.16
N HIS A 226 -2.40 7.91 0.64
CA HIS A 226 -3.72 7.74 1.25
C HIS A 226 -4.84 8.17 0.30
N ASN A 227 -6.00 7.53 0.43
CA ASN A 227 -7.07 7.59 -0.55
C ASN A 227 -8.36 8.25 -0.04
N ALA A 228 -8.30 9.13 0.97
CA ALA A 228 -9.51 9.74 1.56
C ALA A 228 -10.36 10.57 0.58
N ARG A 229 -9.79 10.93 -0.58
CA ARG A 229 -10.46 11.70 -1.65
C ARG A 229 -10.50 10.95 -2.99
N GLY A 230 -10.23 9.65 -3.00
CA GLY A 230 -10.29 8.83 -4.22
C GLY A 230 -9.20 9.10 -5.25
N MET A 231 -8.06 9.69 -4.85
CA MET A 231 -6.99 10.11 -5.76
C MET A 231 -5.76 9.19 -5.79
N ALA A 232 -5.62 8.27 -4.84
CA ALA A 232 -4.37 7.51 -4.68
C ALA A 232 -4.08 6.58 -5.88
N LEU A 233 -5.10 5.82 -6.34
CA LEU A 233 -4.95 4.89 -7.46
C LEU A 233 -4.64 5.62 -8.78
N THR A 234 -5.31 6.75 -9.02
CA THR A 234 -5.08 7.59 -10.22
C THR A 234 -3.72 8.29 -10.17
N SER A 235 -3.26 8.69 -8.98
CA SER A 235 -1.91 9.22 -8.76
C SER A 235 -0.83 8.16 -8.98
N ALA A 236 -1.04 6.93 -8.52
CA ALA A 236 -0.13 5.81 -8.81
C ALA A 236 -0.08 5.50 -10.32
N PHE A 237 -1.23 5.57 -11.01
CA PHE A 237 -1.28 5.45 -12.47
C PHE A 237 -0.52 6.57 -13.19
N ALA A 238 -0.65 7.82 -12.72
CA ALA A 238 0.09 8.95 -13.28
C ALA A 238 1.61 8.75 -13.12
N ALA A 239 2.07 8.23 -11.97
CA ALA A 239 3.46 7.85 -11.76
C ALA A 239 3.94 6.79 -12.74
N LEU A 240 3.18 5.71 -12.96
CA LEU A 240 3.51 4.65 -13.92
C LEU A 240 3.75 5.20 -15.34
N ARG A 241 3.04 6.26 -15.73
CA ARG A 241 3.13 6.84 -17.09
C ARG A 241 4.40 7.64 -17.34
N VAL A 242 5.02 8.21 -16.32
CA VAL A 242 6.19 9.10 -16.47
C VAL A 242 7.52 8.44 -16.08
N LEU A 243 7.44 7.28 -15.47
CA LEU A 243 8.61 6.47 -15.14
C LEU A 243 9.11 5.69 -16.37
N ASP A 244 10.43 5.54 -16.45
CA ASP A 244 11.12 4.86 -17.54
C ASP A 244 10.94 3.33 -17.38
N PRO A 245 10.35 2.63 -18.37
CA PRO A 245 10.08 1.20 -18.27
C PRO A 245 11.31 0.30 -18.09
N GLU A 246 12.49 0.76 -18.49
CA GLU A 246 13.72 -0.03 -18.48
C GLU A 246 14.59 0.23 -17.26
N LYS A 247 14.50 1.43 -16.67
CA LYS A 247 15.40 1.88 -15.60
C LYS A 247 14.72 2.04 -14.25
N ASP A 248 13.45 2.42 -14.24
CA ASP A 248 12.80 2.87 -13.02
C ASP A 248 12.02 1.75 -12.34
N THR A 249 11.98 1.83 -11.01
CA THR A 249 11.13 1.02 -10.14
C THR A 249 10.16 1.91 -9.39
N LEU A 250 8.87 1.58 -9.47
CA LEU A 250 7.81 2.19 -8.68
C LEU A 250 7.40 1.22 -7.56
N SER A 251 7.74 1.55 -6.32
CA SER A 251 7.24 0.86 -5.14
C SER A 251 5.97 1.55 -4.66
N ILE A 252 4.91 0.77 -4.47
CA ILE A 252 3.60 1.23 -4.06
C ILE A 252 3.24 0.59 -2.73
N ASP A 253 2.82 1.40 -1.77
CA ASP A 253 2.24 0.91 -0.51
C ASP A 253 0.71 0.95 -0.62
N GLY A 254 0.03 -0.05 -0.06
CA GLY A 254 -1.41 -0.03 0.10
C GLY A 254 -1.91 -0.98 1.19
N THR A 255 -3.21 -0.93 1.45
CA THR A 255 -3.84 -1.73 2.50
C THR A 255 -5.02 -2.51 1.93
N ILE A 256 -5.10 -3.79 2.29
CA ILE A 256 -6.22 -4.65 1.88
C ILE A 256 -7.57 -4.01 2.26
N GLY A 257 -8.53 -3.94 1.34
CA GLY A 257 -9.84 -3.33 1.59
C GLY A 257 -9.82 -1.84 1.90
N ALA A 258 -8.69 -1.15 1.63
CA ALA A 258 -8.46 0.27 1.96
C ALA A 258 -8.66 0.59 3.44
N ILE A 259 -8.38 -0.35 4.34
CA ILE A 259 -8.42 -0.09 5.78
C ILE A 259 -7.25 0.78 6.22
N GLY A 260 -7.28 1.23 7.47
CA GLY A 260 -6.24 2.10 8.03
C GLY A 260 -6.73 3.52 8.18
N GLY A 261 -5.77 4.42 8.35
CA GLY A 261 -6.07 5.77 8.79
C GLY A 261 -4.91 6.36 9.56
N CYS A 262 -4.84 7.68 9.55
CA CYS A 262 -3.98 8.42 10.45
C CYS A 262 -4.83 9.08 11.55
N PRO A 263 -4.75 8.66 12.82
CA PRO A 263 -5.51 9.31 13.89
C PRO A 263 -5.06 10.76 14.13
N TYR A 264 -3.86 11.12 13.67
CA TYR A 264 -3.26 12.43 13.89
C TYR A 264 -3.58 13.46 12.80
N CYS A 265 -4.20 13.05 11.69
CA CYS A 265 -4.51 13.92 10.54
C CYS A 265 -5.87 14.64 10.61
N GLY A 266 -6.72 14.32 11.60
CA GLY A 266 -8.07 14.87 11.73
C GLY A 266 -9.18 14.10 11.00
N ASN A 267 -8.84 13.10 10.17
CA ASN A 267 -9.81 12.28 9.45
C ASN A 267 -9.89 10.82 9.93
N GLY A 268 -8.97 10.38 10.79
CA GLY A 268 -8.98 9.03 11.37
C GLY A 268 -9.07 7.95 10.30
N ARG A 269 -10.02 7.02 10.46
CA ARG A 269 -10.22 5.87 9.57
C ARG A 269 -10.61 6.22 8.12
N ALA A 270 -11.00 7.47 7.84
CA ALA A 270 -11.29 7.90 6.47
C ALA A 270 -10.02 8.07 5.61
N THR A 271 -8.83 8.03 6.22
CA THR A 271 -7.54 8.13 5.53
C THR A 271 -6.88 6.77 5.40
N GLY A 272 -7.59 5.73 4.96
CA GLY A 272 -6.93 4.50 4.51
C GLY A 272 -6.08 4.73 3.26
N GLN A 273 -5.22 3.76 2.92
CA GLN A 273 -4.53 3.76 1.63
C GLN A 273 -5.46 3.29 0.51
N MET A 274 -4.96 3.26 -0.72
CA MET A 274 -5.69 2.56 -1.80
C MET A 274 -5.81 1.07 -1.49
N ALA A 275 -6.96 0.52 -1.83
CA ALA A 275 -7.26 -0.89 -1.61
C ALA A 275 -6.32 -1.77 -2.43
N THR A 276 -5.71 -2.77 -1.79
CA THR A 276 -4.80 -3.70 -2.46
C THR A 276 -5.45 -4.38 -3.64
N GLU A 277 -6.69 -4.84 -3.50
CA GLU A 277 -7.43 -5.50 -4.58
C GLU A 277 -7.68 -4.58 -5.78
N ASP A 278 -7.89 -3.28 -5.54
CA ASP A 278 -8.11 -2.29 -6.61
C ASP A 278 -6.80 -2.01 -7.37
N VAL A 279 -5.67 -1.95 -6.64
CA VAL A 279 -4.33 -1.81 -7.25
C VAL A 279 -3.99 -3.04 -8.07
N MET A 280 -4.15 -4.24 -7.50
CA MET A 280 -3.82 -5.49 -8.20
C MET A 280 -4.67 -5.67 -9.45
N HIS A 281 -5.97 -5.36 -9.36
CA HIS A 281 -6.87 -5.38 -10.51
C HIS A 281 -6.40 -4.42 -11.63
N MET A 282 -6.07 -3.17 -11.28
CA MET A 282 -5.56 -2.19 -12.24
C MET A 282 -4.26 -2.68 -12.90
N LEU A 283 -3.28 -3.14 -12.12
CA LEU A 283 -1.99 -3.60 -12.63
C LEU A 283 -2.16 -4.81 -13.56
N GLN A 284 -2.95 -5.80 -13.15
CA GLN A 284 -3.22 -7.00 -13.95
C GLN A 284 -3.91 -6.64 -15.28
N ASP A 285 -4.93 -5.79 -15.27
CA ASP A 285 -5.64 -5.34 -16.48
C ASP A 285 -4.72 -4.53 -17.42
N MET A 286 -3.70 -3.84 -16.87
CA MET A 286 -2.68 -3.13 -17.62
C MET A 286 -1.57 -4.04 -18.18
N GLY A 287 -1.60 -5.34 -17.88
CA GLY A 287 -0.60 -6.32 -18.28
C GLY A 287 0.65 -6.34 -17.39
N ILE A 288 0.58 -5.78 -16.18
CA ILE A 288 1.65 -5.83 -15.17
C ILE A 288 1.32 -6.99 -14.22
N ASP A 289 1.89 -8.16 -14.51
CA ASP A 289 1.66 -9.36 -13.69
C ASP A 289 2.50 -9.33 -12.41
N MET A 290 1.81 -9.22 -11.27
CA MET A 290 2.40 -9.25 -9.92
C MET A 290 2.40 -10.67 -9.32
N GLY A 291 1.83 -11.66 -10.02
CA GLY A 291 1.66 -13.04 -9.56
C GLY A 291 0.68 -13.16 -8.40
N VAL A 292 -0.33 -12.27 -8.36
CA VAL A 292 -1.37 -12.23 -7.31
C VAL A 292 -2.65 -12.89 -7.82
N ASP A 293 -3.18 -13.81 -7.02
CA ASP A 293 -4.51 -14.40 -7.18
C ASP A 293 -5.56 -13.44 -6.60
N LEU A 294 -6.24 -12.74 -7.49
CA LEU A 294 -7.23 -11.73 -7.13
C LEU A 294 -8.47 -12.34 -6.45
N ASP A 295 -8.85 -13.58 -6.78
CA ASP A 295 -10.00 -14.25 -6.15
C ASP A 295 -9.70 -14.51 -4.66
N LYS A 296 -8.50 -15.04 -4.35
CA LYS A 296 -8.05 -15.24 -2.97
C LYS A 296 -7.88 -13.92 -2.21
N LEU A 297 -7.38 -12.88 -2.88
CA LEU A 297 -7.24 -11.56 -2.28
C LEU A 297 -8.60 -10.97 -1.91
N ILE A 298 -9.61 -11.11 -2.78
CA ILE A 298 -10.98 -10.72 -2.47
C ILE A 298 -11.50 -11.50 -1.26
N GLU A 299 -11.30 -12.83 -1.18
CA GLU A 299 -11.68 -13.61 0.01
C GLU A 299 -11.06 -13.07 1.30
N CYS A 300 -9.81 -12.62 1.25
CA CYS A 300 -9.16 -11.97 2.40
C CYS A 300 -9.86 -10.66 2.80
N VAL A 301 -10.41 -9.89 1.86
CA VAL A 301 -11.15 -8.64 2.16
C VAL A 301 -12.45 -8.96 2.90
N TRP A 302 -13.16 -10.01 2.49
CA TRP A 302 -14.39 -10.43 3.19
C TRP A 302 -14.08 -10.95 4.60
N MET A 303 -13.01 -11.74 4.76
CA MET A 303 -12.51 -12.14 6.08
C MET A 303 -12.16 -10.90 6.93
N LEU A 304 -11.51 -9.90 6.34
CA LEU A 304 -11.18 -8.65 7.03
C LEU A 304 -12.43 -7.89 7.52
N GLU A 305 -13.51 -7.88 6.76
CA GLU A 305 -14.78 -7.26 7.19
C GLU A 305 -15.40 -7.98 8.38
N GLU A 306 -15.32 -9.33 8.40
CA GLU A 306 -15.74 -10.12 9.55
C GLU A 306 -14.89 -9.79 10.79
N VAL A 307 -13.56 -9.71 10.61
CA VAL A 307 -12.59 -9.39 11.67
C VAL A 307 -12.78 -7.98 12.23
N THR A 308 -13.08 -7.00 11.37
CA THR A 308 -13.24 -5.58 11.77
C THR A 308 -14.67 -5.19 12.11
N GLY A 309 -15.65 -6.05 11.80
CA GLY A 309 -17.08 -5.80 12.02
C GLY A 309 -17.66 -4.66 11.18
N ARG A 310 -17.04 -4.31 10.06
CA ARG A 310 -17.45 -3.19 9.20
C ARG A 310 -17.09 -3.43 7.73
N PRO A 311 -17.79 -2.79 6.78
CA PRO A 311 -17.41 -2.87 5.38
C PRO A 311 -16.05 -2.19 5.11
N ALA A 312 -15.31 -2.80 4.19
CA ALA A 312 -14.14 -2.30 3.52
C ALA A 312 -14.55 -1.29 2.42
N MET A 313 -13.60 -0.46 2.00
CA MET A 313 -13.82 0.61 1.02
C MET A 313 -13.28 0.28 -0.37
N GLY A 314 -12.64 -0.88 -0.55
CA GLY A 314 -12.19 -1.33 -1.87
C GLY A 314 -13.36 -1.71 -2.76
N HIS A 315 -13.23 -1.45 -4.05
CA HIS A 315 -14.33 -1.61 -5.01
C HIS A 315 -14.36 -3.01 -5.63
N VAL A 316 -13.20 -3.55 -6.00
CA VAL A 316 -13.07 -4.83 -6.71
C VAL A 316 -13.54 -5.99 -5.84
N SER A 317 -13.34 -5.91 -4.53
CA SER A 317 -13.86 -6.91 -3.58
C SER A 317 -15.39 -7.03 -3.58
N LYS A 318 -16.10 -5.97 -4.01
CA LYS A 318 -17.56 -5.91 -4.06
C LYS A 318 -18.11 -6.25 -5.43
N ALA A 319 -17.46 -5.78 -6.50
CA ALA A 319 -17.91 -5.98 -7.88
C ALA A 319 -17.33 -7.25 -8.54
N GLY A 320 -16.24 -7.78 -7.99
CA GLY A 320 -15.41 -8.80 -8.61
C GLY A 320 -14.42 -8.22 -9.65
N PRO A 321 -13.44 -9.03 -10.09
CA PRO A 321 -12.59 -8.66 -11.21
C PRO A 321 -13.40 -8.44 -12.49
N ARG A 322 -12.86 -7.64 -13.42
CA ARG A 322 -13.47 -7.46 -14.75
C ARG A 322 -13.66 -8.84 -15.42
N PRO A 323 -14.87 -9.19 -15.90
CA PRO A 323 -15.10 -10.48 -16.54
C PRO A 323 -14.25 -10.68 -17.81
N SER A 324 -13.54 -11.81 -17.90
CA SER A 324 -12.83 -12.27 -19.09
C SER A 324 -13.72 -13.18 -19.95
N LYS A 325 -13.29 -13.53 -21.17
CA LYS A 325 -14.10 -14.32 -22.13
C LYS A 325 -14.64 -15.64 -21.55
N ASP A 326 -13.88 -16.28 -20.68
CA ASP A 326 -14.19 -17.54 -20.01
C ASP A 326 -14.97 -17.36 -18.68
N ARG A 327 -15.07 -16.12 -18.18
CA ARG A 327 -15.75 -15.77 -16.92
C ARG A 327 -16.87 -14.74 -17.12
N LEU A 328 -17.37 -14.58 -18.35
CA LEU A 328 -18.52 -13.71 -18.61
C LEU A 328 -19.71 -14.18 -17.77
N TYR A 329 -20.44 -13.23 -17.19
CA TYR A 329 -21.61 -13.56 -16.38
C TYR A 329 -22.69 -14.22 -17.23
N ASP A 330 -23.46 -15.11 -16.61
CA ASP A 330 -24.64 -15.70 -17.23
C ASP A 330 -25.62 -14.56 -17.56
N PRO A 331 -26.00 -14.37 -18.84
CA PRO A 331 -27.00 -13.36 -19.17
C PRO A 331 -28.36 -13.67 -18.53
N ASN A 332 -28.57 -14.89 -18.03
CA ASN A 332 -29.71 -15.33 -17.26
C ASN A 332 -29.48 -15.29 -15.74
N ALA A 333 -28.50 -14.53 -15.23
CA ALA A 333 -28.33 -14.33 -13.79
C ALA A 333 -29.47 -13.45 -13.22
N PRO A 334 -30.22 -13.89 -12.20
CA PRO A 334 -31.38 -13.17 -11.68
C PRO A 334 -31.03 -11.76 -11.17
N PHE A 335 -32.03 -10.99 -10.76
CA PHE A 335 -31.84 -9.66 -10.20
C PHE A 335 -30.86 -9.69 -9.00
N ILE A 336 -29.77 -8.91 -9.12
CA ILE A 336 -28.70 -8.80 -8.10
C ILE A 336 -28.81 -7.43 -7.45
N GLU A 337 -29.20 -7.38 -6.18
CA GLU A 337 -29.42 -6.13 -5.44
C GLU A 337 -28.42 -5.94 -4.29
N THR A 338 -27.87 -7.04 -3.79
CA THR A 338 -27.05 -7.04 -2.58
C THR A 338 -25.61 -7.45 -2.88
N PHE A 339 -24.67 -7.00 -2.05
CA PHE A 339 -23.28 -7.46 -2.14
C PHE A 339 -23.16 -8.97 -1.93
N GLU A 340 -24.03 -9.60 -1.13
CA GLU A 340 -24.05 -11.05 -0.95
C GLU A 340 -24.40 -11.80 -2.25
N GLN A 341 -25.44 -11.33 -2.97
CA GLN A 341 -25.78 -11.90 -4.29
C GLN A 341 -24.68 -11.61 -5.32
N ALA A 342 -24.04 -10.44 -5.24
CA ALA A 342 -22.96 -10.06 -6.15
C ALA A 342 -21.75 -11.00 -6.05
N LYS A 343 -21.53 -11.70 -4.92
CA LYS A 343 -20.45 -12.69 -4.74
C LYS A 343 -20.49 -13.86 -5.72
N HIS A 344 -21.48 -13.95 -6.61
CA HIS A 344 -21.58 -15.02 -7.59
C HIS A 344 -20.34 -15.13 -8.49
N PHE A 345 -19.60 -14.02 -8.71
CA PHE A 345 -18.35 -14.05 -9.46
C PHE A 345 -17.29 -14.95 -8.81
N LEU A 346 -17.40 -15.20 -7.50
CA LEU A 346 -16.49 -16.03 -6.71
C LEU A 346 -17.14 -17.35 -6.26
N LYS A 347 -18.39 -17.28 -5.77
CA LYS A 347 -19.10 -18.41 -5.17
C LYS A 347 -20.05 -19.14 -6.14
N GLY A 348 -20.15 -18.64 -7.38
CA GLY A 348 -21.02 -19.20 -8.41
C GLY A 348 -22.50 -18.86 -8.21
N PRO A 349 -23.39 -19.41 -9.06
CA PRO A 349 -24.80 -19.00 -9.13
C PRO A 349 -25.64 -19.33 -7.89
N LYS A 350 -25.14 -20.18 -6.99
CA LYS A 350 -25.89 -20.58 -5.78
C LYS A 350 -26.21 -19.41 -4.85
N VAL A 351 -25.43 -18.33 -4.87
CA VAL A 351 -25.63 -17.18 -3.97
C VAL A 351 -26.85 -16.33 -4.32
N TYR A 352 -27.43 -16.53 -5.50
CA TYR A 352 -28.64 -15.85 -5.95
C TYR A 352 -29.75 -16.83 -6.36
N GLU A 353 -29.65 -18.09 -5.93
CA GLU A 353 -30.68 -19.09 -6.18
C GLU A 353 -32.03 -18.64 -5.61
N GLY A 354 -33.11 -18.80 -6.39
CA GLY A 354 -34.44 -18.27 -6.04
C GLY A 354 -34.61 -16.77 -6.27
N GLY A 355 -33.62 -16.09 -6.87
CA GLY A 355 -33.72 -14.69 -7.27
C GLY A 355 -34.78 -14.44 -8.33
N ILE A 356 -35.25 -13.19 -8.42
CA ILE A 356 -36.28 -12.78 -9.37
C ILE A 356 -35.65 -12.62 -10.76
N ASN A 357 -36.15 -13.32 -11.75
CA ASN A 357 -35.73 -13.14 -13.14
C ASN A 357 -36.55 -12.03 -13.80
N PRO A 358 -35.92 -10.94 -14.29
CA PRO A 358 -36.66 -9.84 -14.93
C PRO A 358 -37.15 -10.17 -16.34
N TRP A 359 -36.70 -11.29 -16.93
CA TRP A 359 -37.17 -11.81 -18.22
C TRP A 359 -38.11 -13.01 -18.04
N ARG A 360 -39.01 -13.19 -19.01
CA ARG A 360 -39.97 -14.31 -19.05
C ARG A 360 -39.41 -15.56 -19.73
N GLU A 361 -38.47 -15.39 -20.65
CA GLU A 361 -37.83 -16.45 -21.42
C GLU A 361 -36.30 -16.30 -21.31
N PRO A 362 -35.52 -17.39 -21.40
CA PRO A 362 -34.06 -17.29 -21.38
C PRO A 362 -33.52 -16.33 -22.44
N ILE A 363 -32.57 -15.47 -22.05
CA ILE A 363 -31.92 -14.51 -22.93
C ILE A 363 -31.03 -15.26 -23.92
N ARG A 364 -31.40 -15.15 -25.21
CA ARG A 364 -30.61 -15.59 -26.37
C ARG A 364 -30.09 -14.36 -27.10
N SER A 365 -28.78 -14.27 -27.31
CA SER A 365 -28.16 -13.12 -27.97
C SER A 365 -27.12 -13.54 -29.01
N PRO A 366 -27.17 -13.01 -30.26
CA PRO A 366 -26.10 -13.22 -31.24
C PRO A 366 -24.73 -12.71 -30.77
N MET A 367 -24.69 -11.79 -29.79
CA MET A 367 -23.46 -11.31 -29.15
C MET A 367 -22.91 -12.31 -28.10
N ARG A 368 -23.68 -13.34 -27.75
CA ARG A 368 -23.33 -14.42 -26.83
C ARG A 368 -23.64 -15.78 -27.46
N PRO A 369 -22.77 -16.29 -28.36
CA PRO A 369 -23.03 -17.53 -29.10
C PRO A 369 -23.31 -18.76 -28.22
N ASP A 370 -22.82 -18.76 -26.99
CA ASP A 370 -23.09 -19.76 -25.97
C ASP A 370 -24.58 -19.85 -25.57
N THR A 371 -25.32 -18.75 -25.70
CA THR A 371 -26.76 -18.67 -25.37
C THR A 371 -27.69 -19.05 -26.52
N MET A 372 -27.15 -19.19 -27.73
CA MET A 372 -27.94 -19.50 -28.92
C MET A 372 -28.20 -21.00 -29.10
N ARG A 373 -27.57 -21.85 -28.27
CA ARG A 373 -27.64 -23.31 -28.39
C ARG A 373 -28.90 -23.93 -27.80
#